data_AF-B4VVE9-F1
#
_entry.id   AF-B4VVE9-F1
#
_cell.length_a   1.000
_cell.length_b   1.000
_cell.length_c   1.000
_cell.angle_alpha   90.00
_cell.angle_beta   90.00
_cell.angle_gamma   90.00
#
_symmetry.space_group_name_H-M   'P 1'
#
loop_
_entity.id
_entity.type
_entity.pdbx_description
1 polymer ?
#
loop_
_entity_poly.entity_id
_entity_poly.type
_entity_poly.pdbx_seq_one_letter_code
_entity_poly.pdbx_strand_id
1 'polypeptide(L)'
;MNAASDTLLALLLALNNLEPPMSAEDNAKLFEIGEQLELDPDDWEFIREGLMAIIANNPQLEQQFQMSLNQLATLEEEMKPQLSPTEKEITQAFDRSSSWEIRGEDKAEVKTEAIVKIAIKVLKDDQPTKTTKTLNWIKRVDKLVQPDY
;
A
#
# COMPACT_ATOMS: atom_id res chain seq x y z
N MET A 1 4.53 -7.80 10.94
CA MET A 1 4.17 -7.71 9.50
C MET A 1 5.17 -8.53 8.72
N ASN A 2 4.81 -9.01 7.53
CA ASN A 2 5.74 -9.70 6.62
C ASN A 2 6.35 -8.69 5.64
N ALA A 3 7.43 -9.09 4.96
CA ALA A 3 8.15 -8.22 4.02
C ALA A 3 7.26 -7.67 2.89
N ALA A 4 6.24 -8.43 2.48
CA ALA A 4 5.26 -8.00 1.50
C ALA A 4 4.41 -6.82 1.98
N SER A 5 3.86 -6.93 3.18
CA SER A 5 3.03 -5.86 3.76
C SER A 5 3.84 -4.59 4.02
N ASP A 6 5.08 -4.71 4.48
CA ASP A 6 5.95 -3.56 4.73
C ASP A 6 6.29 -2.83 3.42
N THR A 7 6.60 -3.58 2.36
CA THR A 7 6.87 -3.05 1.02
C THR A 7 5.65 -2.36 0.42
N LEU A 8 4.49 -3.01 0.47
CA LEU A 8 3.25 -2.44 -0.07
C LEU A 8 2.80 -1.22 0.73
N LEU A 9 2.93 -1.23 2.05
CA LEU A 9 2.62 -0.06 2.88
C LEU A 9 3.55 1.10 2.56
N ALA A 10 4.85 0.86 2.41
CA ALA A 10 5.79 1.89 2.01
C ALA A 10 5.46 2.48 0.63
N LEU A 11 5.05 1.64 -0.33
CA LEU A 11 4.60 2.11 -1.64
C LEU A 11 3.34 2.98 -1.53
N LEU A 12 2.35 2.57 -0.74
CA LEU A 12 1.15 3.38 -0.51
C LEU A 12 1.49 4.72 0.14
N LEU A 13 2.39 4.76 1.12
CA LEU A 13 2.85 6.02 1.71
C LEU A 13 3.58 6.89 0.68
N ALA A 14 4.42 6.29 -0.16
CA ALA A 14 5.12 7.00 -1.23
C ALA A 14 4.13 7.61 -2.23
N LEU A 15 3.12 6.85 -2.67
CA LEU A 15 2.05 7.33 -3.54
C LEU A 15 1.22 8.44 -2.91
N ASN A 16 1.02 8.41 -1.59
CA ASN A 16 0.33 9.50 -0.88
C ASN A 16 1.13 10.80 -0.92
N ASN A 17 2.46 10.72 -0.82
CA ASN A 17 3.35 11.88 -0.72
C ASN A 17 3.95 12.31 -2.07
N LEU A 18 3.65 11.59 -3.16
CA LEU A 18 4.19 11.88 -4.48
C LEU A 18 3.52 13.11 -5.11
N GLU A 19 4.35 14.09 -5.48
CA GLU A 19 3.97 15.26 -6.29
C GLU A 19 5.12 15.65 -7.23
N PRO A 20 4.90 15.70 -8.56
CA PRO A 20 3.67 15.41 -9.31
C PRO A 20 3.21 13.94 -9.31
N PRO A 21 1.94 13.65 -9.66
CA PRO A 21 1.46 12.28 -9.80
C PRO A 21 2.21 11.50 -10.87
N MET A 22 2.16 10.16 -10.78
CA MET A 22 2.85 9.26 -11.70
C MET A 22 2.42 9.41 -13.16
N SER A 23 3.34 9.04 -14.06
CA SER A 23 3.09 9.01 -15.50
C SER A 23 2.05 7.93 -15.86
N ALA A 24 1.38 8.08 -17.00
CA ALA A 24 0.41 7.09 -17.47
C ALA A 24 1.07 5.73 -17.76
N GLU A 25 2.32 5.72 -18.22
CA GLU A 25 3.09 4.49 -18.46
C GLU A 25 3.39 3.76 -17.14
N ASP A 26 3.83 4.48 -16.12
CA ASP A 26 4.12 3.86 -14.82
C ASP A 26 2.83 3.39 -14.12
N ASN A 27 1.71 4.13 -14.27
CA ASN A 27 0.41 3.68 -13.76
C ASN A 27 -0.04 2.37 -14.42
N ALA A 28 0.16 2.22 -15.73
CA ALA A 28 -0.17 0.96 -16.43
C ALA A 28 0.67 -0.21 -15.91
N LYS A 29 1.97 0.01 -15.67
CA LYS A 29 2.84 -1.03 -15.07
C LYS A 29 2.40 -1.36 -13.63
N LEU A 30 2.02 -0.36 -12.83
CA LEU A 30 1.48 -0.61 -11.49
C LEU A 30 0.16 -1.40 -11.53
N PHE A 31 -0.68 -1.15 -12.53
CA PHE A 31 -1.90 -1.92 -12.74
C PHE A 31 -1.58 -3.39 -13.00
N GLU A 32 -0.64 -3.70 -13.90
CA GLU A 32 -0.20 -5.08 -14.17
C GLU A 32 0.35 -5.78 -12.91
N ILE A 33 1.14 -5.07 -12.10
CA ILE A 33 1.61 -5.57 -10.79
C ILE A 33 0.44 -5.83 -9.84
N GLY A 34 -0.57 -4.95 -9.83
CA GLY A 34 -1.79 -5.14 -9.05
C GLY A 34 -2.60 -6.36 -9.49
N GLU A 35 -2.64 -6.67 -10.79
CA GLU A 35 -3.25 -7.90 -11.31
C GLU A 35 -2.46 -9.14 -10.89
N GLN A 36 -1.12 -9.11 -11.01
CA GLN A 36 -0.28 -10.23 -10.56
C GLN A 36 -0.44 -10.50 -9.06
N LEU A 37 -0.45 -9.45 -8.25
CA LEU A 37 -0.66 -9.55 -6.81
C LEU A 37 -2.05 -10.10 -6.43
N GLU A 38 -3.07 -9.88 -7.25
CA GLU A 38 -4.40 -10.47 -7.08
C GLU A 38 -4.45 -11.93 -7.54
N LEU A 39 -3.75 -12.27 -8.62
CA LEU A 39 -3.75 -13.60 -9.23
C LEU A 39 -2.91 -14.61 -8.44
N ASP A 40 -1.72 -14.21 -8.00
CA ASP A 40 -0.78 -15.09 -7.31
C ASP A 40 0.04 -14.31 -6.26
N PRO A 41 -0.55 -13.99 -5.09
CA PRO A 41 0.16 -13.28 -4.03
C PRO A 41 1.32 -14.07 -3.41
N ASP A 42 1.40 -15.38 -3.67
CA ASP A 42 2.47 -16.25 -3.17
C ASP A 42 3.77 -16.06 -3.98
N ASP A 43 3.69 -15.59 -5.24
CA ASP A 43 4.85 -15.24 -6.09
C ASP A 43 5.41 -13.83 -5.77
N TRP A 44 5.54 -13.54 -4.48
CA TRP A 44 5.92 -12.21 -4.00
C TRP A 44 7.30 -11.75 -4.49
N GLU A 45 8.27 -12.66 -4.68
CA GLU A 45 9.60 -12.27 -5.16
C GLU A 45 9.54 -11.68 -6.57
N PHE A 46 8.80 -12.31 -7.48
CA PHE A 46 8.61 -11.81 -8.84
C PHE A 46 7.82 -10.49 -8.87
N ILE A 47 6.73 -10.43 -8.10
CA ILE A 47 5.92 -9.21 -7.94
C ILE A 47 6.78 -8.05 -7.42
N ARG A 48 7.61 -8.33 -6.40
CA ARG A 48 8.50 -7.34 -5.80
C ARG A 48 9.53 -6.84 -6.81
N GLU A 49 10.12 -7.71 -7.63
CA GLU A 49 11.08 -7.29 -8.65
C GLU A 49 10.45 -6.30 -9.65
N GLY A 50 9.26 -6.61 -10.15
CA GLY A 50 8.53 -5.69 -11.06
C GLY A 50 8.20 -4.35 -10.40
N LEU A 51 7.75 -4.40 -9.15
CA LEU A 51 7.44 -3.20 -8.36
C LEU A 51 8.70 -2.34 -8.12
N MET A 52 9.83 -2.96 -7.76
CA MET A 52 11.10 -2.26 -7.57
C MET A 52 11.63 -1.66 -8.88
N ALA A 53 11.40 -2.31 -10.02
CA ALA A 53 11.79 -1.78 -11.33
C ALA A 53 10.99 -0.51 -11.70
N ILE A 54 9.69 -0.45 -11.38
CA ILE A 54 8.87 0.76 -11.58
C ILE A 54 9.37 1.88 -10.68
N ILE A 55 9.63 1.57 -9.41
CA ILE A 55 10.14 2.53 -8.43
C ILE A 55 11.49 3.11 -8.88
N ALA A 56 12.45 2.26 -9.26
CA ALA A 56 13.78 2.69 -9.69
C ALA A 56 13.77 3.54 -10.97
N ASN A 57 12.76 3.37 -11.82
CA ASN A 57 12.59 4.19 -13.03
C ASN A 57 12.01 5.58 -12.75
N ASN A 58 11.49 5.83 -11.54
CA ASN A 58 10.94 7.11 -11.13
C ASN A 58 11.67 7.65 -9.88
N PRO A 59 12.67 8.54 -10.04
CA PRO A 59 13.52 8.99 -8.93
C PRO A 59 12.75 9.63 -7.76
N GLN A 60 11.63 10.31 -8.03
CA GLN A 60 10.81 10.90 -6.97
C GLN A 60 10.06 9.81 -6.19
N LEU A 61 9.51 8.83 -6.88
CA LEU A 61 8.85 7.67 -6.25
C LEU A 61 9.86 6.85 -5.45
N GLU A 62 11.05 6.60 -6.01
CA GLU A 62 12.15 5.94 -5.31
C GLU A 62 12.52 6.65 -4.02
N GLN A 63 12.72 7.96 -4.08
CA GLN A 63 13.04 8.75 -2.89
C GLN A 63 11.95 8.64 -1.83
N GLN A 64 10.68 8.84 -2.20
CA GLN A 64 9.56 8.75 -1.27
C GLN A 64 9.42 7.35 -0.69
N PHE A 65 9.58 6.32 -1.51
CA PHE A 65 9.51 4.92 -1.09
C PHE A 65 10.61 4.57 -0.09
N GLN A 66 11.86 4.96 -0.35
CA GLN A 66 12.97 4.73 0.59
C GLN A 66 12.77 5.50 1.89
N MET A 67 12.26 6.73 1.83
CA MET A 67 11.90 7.49 3.04
C MET A 67 10.83 6.76 3.86
N SER A 68 9.73 6.34 3.23
CA SER A 68 8.66 5.61 3.91
C SER A 68 9.14 4.26 4.48
N LEU A 69 9.94 3.50 3.74
CA LEU A 69 10.53 2.25 4.23
C LEU A 69 11.39 2.48 5.47
N ASN A 70 12.26 3.49 5.44
CA ASN A 70 13.12 3.81 6.58
C ASN A 70 12.30 4.24 7.79
N GLN A 71 11.28 5.08 7.60
CA GLN A 71 10.39 5.52 8.68
C GLN A 71 9.66 4.33 9.32
N LEU A 72 9.13 3.40 8.50
CA LEU A 72 8.49 2.17 8.97
C LEU A 72 9.47 1.26 9.72
N ALA A 73 10.72 1.16 9.27
CA ALA A 73 11.76 0.36 9.91
C ALA A 73 12.20 0.94 11.27
N THR A 74 12.17 2.27 11.42
CA THR A 74 12.52 2.97 12.67
C THR A 74 11.38 3.05 13.69
N LEU A 75 10.17 2.64 13.31
CA LEU A 75 9.01 2.71 14.19
C LEU A 75 9.15 1.76 15.37
N GLU A 76 8.76 2.22 16.56
CA GLU A 76 8.76 1.38 17.76
C GLU A 76 7.84 0.17 17.58
N GLU A 77 8.26 -1.00 18.08
CA GLU A 77 7.49 -2.26 17.97
C GLU A 77 6.05 -2.12 18.50
N GLU A 78 5.86 -1.30 19.54
CA GLU A 78 4.55 -1.02 20.15
C GLU A 78 3.61 -0.25 19.21
N MET A 79 4.16 0.46 18.22
CA MET A 79 3.39 1.20 17.22
C MET A 79 3.06 0.37 15.98
N LYS A 80 3.79 -0.73 15.72
CA LYS A 80 3.55 -1.60 14.55
C LYS A 80 2.12 -2.14 14.44
N PRO A 81 1.40 -2.51 15.53
CA PRO A 81 0.00 -2.91 15.44
C PRO A 81 -0.92 -1.80 14.90
N GLN A 82 -0.52 -0.53 15.06
CA GLN A 82 -1.28 0.62 14.57
C GLN A 82 -1.07 0.85 13.06
N LEU A 83 -0.06 0.24 12.43
CA LEU A 83 0.16 0.36 10.99
C LEU A 83 -0.90 -0.35 10.17
N SER A 84 -1.57 -1.35 10.73
CA SER A 84 -2.65 -2.06 10.04
C SER A 84 -3.93 -1.21 9.93
N PRO A 85 -4.70 -1.38 8.84
CA PRO A 85 -6.01 -0.74 8.72
C PRO A 85 -6.99 -1.34 9.73
N THR A 86 -7.90 -0.51 10.23
CA THR A 86 -9.05 -0.95 11.05
C THR A 86 -10.19 -1.44 10.17
N GLU A 87 -11.09 -2.27 10.69
CA GLU A 87 -12.27 -2.74 9.94
C GLU A 87 -13.07 -1.59 9.30
N LYS A 88 -13.26 -0.50 10.04
CA LYS A 88 -13.94 0.71 9.52
C LYS A 88 -13.22 1.34 8.33
N GLU A 89 -11.88 1.39 8.38
CA GLU A 89 -11.06 1.92 7.28
C GLU A 89 -11.03 0.98 6.08
N ILE A 90 -11.05 -0.34 6.31
CA ILE A 90 -11.20 -1.35 5.26
C ILE A 90 -12.55 -1.15 4.58
N THR A 91 -13.66 -1.13 5.34
CA THR A 91 -14.99 -0.89 4.77
C THR A 91 -15.01 0.42 3.98
N GLN A 92 -14.45 1.51 4.51
CA GLN A 92 -14.37 2.77 3.77
C GLN A 92 -13.59 2.66 2.45
N ALA A 93 -12.49 1.92 2.43
CA ALA A 93 -11.68 1.72 1.23
C ALA A 93 -12.46 0.95 0.14
N PHE A 94 -13.39 0.06 0.52
CA PHE A 94 -14.13 -0.82 -0.41
C PHE A 94 -15.60 -0.43 -0.67
N ASP A 95 -16.22 0.39 0.17
CA ASP A 95 -17.67 0.76 0.12
C ASP A 95 -18.09 1.54 -1.15
N ARG A 96 -17.15 1.95 -2.00
CA ARG A 96 -17.48 2.58 -3.29
C ARG A 96 -17.87 1.61 -4.41
N SER A 97 -17.74 0.29 -4.26
CA SER A 97 -18.12 -0.61 -5.37
C SER A 97 -18.32 -2.11 -5.10
N SER A 98 -18.08 -2.68 -3.91
CA SER A 98 -18.14 -4.15 -3.80
C SER A 98 -18.50 -4.63 -2.40
N SER A 99 -19.72 -5.14 -2.22
CA SER A 99 -20.14 -5.88 -1.04
C SER A 99 -19.41 -7.22 -0.99
N TRP A 100 -18.52 -7.44 -0.04
CA TRP A 100 -17.91 -8.74 0.21
C TRP A 100 -18.23 -9.19 1.64
N GLU A 101 -18.77 -10.40 1.76
CA GLU A 101 -19.05 -11.07 3.02
C GLU A 101 -17.74 -11.63 3.59
N ILE A 102 -17.28 -11.09 4.71
CA ILE A 102 -16.17 -11.68 5.46
C ILE A 102 -16.72 -12.94 6.16
N ARG A 103 -16.46 -14.11 5.58
CA ARG A 103 -16.70 -15.40 6.23
C ARG A 103 -15.44 -15.77 7.01
N GLY A 104 -15.61 -16.06 8.29
CA GLY A 104 -14.57 -15.89 9.31
C GLY A 104 -13.30 -16.72 9.13
N GLU A 105 -12.17 -16.11 9.48
CA GLU A 105 -10.88 -16.75 9.80
C GLU A 105 -9.95 -15.75 10.52
N ASP A 106 -8.84 -16.24 11.08
CA ASP A 106 -8.03 -15.66 12.14
C ASP A 106 -7.64 -14.17 11.99
N LYS A 107 -7.82 -13.38 13.07
CA LYS A 107 -7.67 -11.91 13.10
C LYS A 107 -6.30 -11.36 12.69
N ALA A 108 -5.26 -12.20 12.65
CA ALA A 108 -3.90 -11.80 12.25
C ALA A 108 -3.66 -11.97 10.74
N GLU A 109 -4.21 -13.01 10.11
CA GLU A 109 -4.19 -13.22 8.66
C GLU A 109 -5.02 -12.15 7.96
N VAL A 110 -6.21 -11.84 8.49
CA VAL A 110 -7.12 -10.80 7.97
C VAL A 110 -6.44 -9.43 7.84
N LYS A 111 -5.50 -9.07 8.74
CA LYS A 111 -4.81 -7.76 8.72
C LYS A 111 -3.73 -7.67 7.65
N THR A 112 -2.98 -8.75 7.46
CA THR A 112 -1.95 -8.86 6.41
C THR A 112 -2.63 -8.88 5.04
N GLU A 113 -3.72 -9.61 4.92
CA GLU A 113 -4.57 -9.59 3.75
C GLU A 113 -5.19 -8.22 3.47
N ALA A 114 -5.57 -7.46 4.51
CA ALA A 114 -6.18 -6.15 4.31
C ALA A 114 -5.23 -5.15 3.63
N ILE A 115 -3.95 -5.14 4.00
CA ILE A 115 -2.94 -4.29 3.37
C ILE A 115 -2.77 -4.66 1.91
N VAL A 116 -2.62 -5.96 1.62
CA VAL A 116 -2.49 -6.49 0.26
C VAL A 116 -3.73 -6.15 -0.57
N LYS A 117 -4.93 -6.38 -0.04
CA LYS A 117 -6.20 -6.07 -0.72
C LYS A 117 -6.35 -4.58 -1.04
N ILE A 118 -6.03 -3.71 -0.08
CA ILE A 118 -6.07 -2.25 -0.32
C ILE A 118 -5.02 -1.86 -1.36
N ALA A 119 -3.81 -2.44 -1.29
CA ALA A 119 -2.77 -2.21 -2.28
C ALA A 119 -3.23 -2.62 -3.68
N ILE A 120 -3.77 -3.83 -3.86
CA ILE A 120 -4.37 -4.29 -5.13
C ILE A 120 -5.36 -3.27 -5.66
N LYS A 121 -6.30 -2.80 -4.82
CA LYS A 121 -7.30 -1.81 -5.22
C LYS A 121 -6.67 -0.50 -5.70
N VAL A 122 -5.67 0.01 -4.99
CA VAL A 122 -4.99 1.25 -5.33
C VAL A 122 -4.18 1.11 -6.61
N LEU A 123 -3.45 0.00 -6.76
CA LEU A 123 -2.60 -0.29 -7.91
C LEU A 123 -3.41 -0.47 -9.18
N LYS A 124 -4.59 -1.09 -9.07
CA LYS A 124 -5.52 -1.30 -10.19
C LYS A 124 -6.44 -0.09 -10.47
N ASP A 125 -6.21 1.05 -9.83
CA ASP A 125 -6.96 2.28 -10.10
C ASP A 125 -6.30 3.08 -11.23
N ASP A 126 -7.08 3.77 -12.05
CA ASP A 126 -6.57 4.63 -13.14
C ASP A 126 -5.71 5.80 -12.60
N GLN A 127 -5.90 6.19 -11.34
CA GLN A 127 -5.15 7.26 -10.67
C GLN A 127 -4.67 6.84 -9.27
N PRO A 128 -3.65 5.94 -9.18
CA PRO A 128 -3.19 5.37 -7.92
C PRO A 128 -2.81 6.41 -6.87
N THR A 129 -2.09 7.46 -7.27
CA THR A 129 -1.71 8.59 -6.40
C THR A 129 -2.95 9.28 -5.79
N LYS A 130 -4.01 9.51 -6.57
CA LYS A 130 -5.22 10.18 -6.08
C LYS A 130 -6.01 9.27 -5.15
N THR A 131 -6.20 8.01 -5.54
CA THR A 131 -6.95 7.04 -4.73
C THR A 131 -6.27 6.84 -3.38
N THR A 132 -4.95 6.75 -3.35
CA THR A 132 -4.18 6.67 -2.10
C THR A 132 -4.41 7.88 -1.19
N LYS A 133 -4.38 9.10 -1.74
CA LYS A 133 -4.67 10.35 -1.00
C LYS A 133 -6.10 10.42 -0.43
N THR A 134 -7.02 9.56 -0.86
CA THR A 134 -8.37 9.47 -0.28
C THR A 134 -8.49 8.51 0.91
N LEU A 135 -7.50 7.64 1.11
CA LEU A 135 -7.54 6.62 2.16
C LEU A 135 -7.22 7.24 3.52
N ASN A 136 -8.20 7.20 4.43
CA ASN A 136 -8.01 7.71 5.79
C ASN A 136 -6.97 6.91 6.58
N TRP A 137 -6.87 5.61 6.31
CA TRP A 137 -5.84 4.75 6.90
C TRP A 137 -4.43 5.23 6.55
N ILE A 138 -4.16 5.51 5.27
CA ILE A 138 -2.84 5.98 4.83
C ILE A 138 -2.53 7.33 5.46
N LYS A 139 -3.49 8.26 5.55
CA LYS A 139 -3.31 9.53 6.26
C LYS A 139 -2.98 9.36 7.74
N ARG A 140 -3.60 8.37 8.39
CA ARG A 140 -3.34 8.06 9.80
C ARG A 140 -1.94 7.47 9.96
N VAL A 141 -1.55 6.53 9.11
CA VAL A 141 -0.21 5.93 9.13
C VAL A 141 0.84 6.98 8.84
N ASP A 142 0.65 7.81 7.82
CA ASP A 142 1.55 8.90 7.44
C ASP A 142 1.83 9.83 8.64
N LYS A 143 0.80 10.24 9.39
CA LYS A 143 0.95 11.01 10.64
C LYS A 143 1.67 10.26 11.77
N LEU A 144 1.53 8.93 11.82
CA LEU A 144 2.22 8.12 12.83
C LEU A 144 3.70 7.98 12.52
N VAL A 145 4.07 7.90 11.24
CA VAL A 145 5.45 7.74 10.79
C VAL A 145 6.17 9.07 10.57
N GLN A 146 5.42 10.16 10.40
CA GLN A 146 5.89 11.54 10.30
C GLN A 146 5.18 12.42 11.35
N PRO A 147 5.49 12.28 12.63
CA PRO A 147 4.97 13.21 13.63
C PRO A 147 5.53 14.61 13.34
N ASP A 148 4.64 15.56 13.04
CA ASP A 148 4.96 16.99 12.94
C ASP A 148 5.80 17.42 14.17
N TYR A 149 7.02 17.88 13.93
CA TYR A 149 7.90 18.52 14.92
C TYR A 149 7.69 20.04 14.92
#